data_AF-A0A940UMU3-F1
#
_entry.id   AF-A0A940UMU3-F1
#
_cell.length_a   1.000
_cell.length_b   1.000
_cell.length_c   1.000
_cell.angle_alpha   90.00
_cell.angle_beta   90.00
_cell.angle_gamma   90.00
#
_symmetry.space_group_name_H-M   'P 1'
#
loop_
_entity.id
_entity.type
_entity.pdbx_description
1 polymer ?
#
loop_
_entity_poly.entity_id
_entity_poly.type
_entity_poly.pdbx_seq_one_letter_code
_entity_poly.pdbx_strand_id
1 'polypeptide(L)'
;MGEETKDLLKIRNLNTCSLEQLIINGKHTDEAEKIAEATKQIIISRGSQVSEAHHKTLKEMAFVLLEDFQQADKAAVVPAECGIGKTTLIEAFLKYKLDTDEDFGAIVVKEQISDIRQLKSALNGKACGLYSFCSEECLNGLKNYSRITCKTCEKKCKMNLAKDNFKDYPVIIMSGEKLRMLMMYKGGINDFLNFNDANGKKNSHYRRKAAYCDQ
;
A
#
# COMPACT_ATOMS: atom_id res chain seq x y z
N MET A 1 29.35 25.19 -6.40
CA MET A 1 28.92 24.12 -5.47
C MET A 1 27.55 24.50 -4.92
N GLY A 2 26.44 23.91 -5.29
CA GLY A 2 26.15 22.82 -6.22
C GLY A 2 24.64 22.85 -6.41
N GLU A 3 24.22 23.15 -7.64
CA GLU A 3 22.84 23.09 -8.11
C GLU A 3 22.41 21.61 -8.16
N GLU A 4 21.80 21.06 -7.11
CA GLU A 4 21.42 19.63 -7.13
C GLU A 4 20.10 19.25 -6.44
N THR A 5 19.18 20.20 -6.19
CA THR A 5 17.91 19.86 -5.48
C THR A 5 16.63 20.39 -6.10
N LYS A 6 16.59 20.62 -7.43
CA LYS A 6 15.35 21.05 -8.12
C LYS A 6 14.67 20.02 -9.04
N ASP A 7 15.16 18.78 -9.12
CA ASP A 7 14.62 17.77 -10.04
C ASP A 7 13.80 16.65 -9.36
N LEU A 8 13.03 16.96 -8.31
CA LEU A 8 12.07 16.01 -7.75
C LEU A 8 10.64 16.45 -8.05
N LEU A 9 9.98 15.64 -8.90
CA LEU A 9 8.56 15.64 -9.28
C LEU A 9 8.17 16.54 -10.47
N LYS A 10 8.68 16.21 -11.67
CA LYS A 10 7.90 16.37 -12.90
C LYS A 10 6.82 15.29 -12.94
N ILE A 11 5.69 15.54 -12.27
CA ILE A 11 4.47 14.73 -12.44
C ILE A 11 3.95 15.02 -13.85
N ARG A 12 4.15 14.09 -14.79
CA ARG A 12 3.46 14.14 -16.08
C ARG A 12 2.01 13.74 -15.83
N ASN A 13 1.09 14.66 -16.08
CA ASN A 13 -0.34 14.35 -16.21
C ASN A 13 -0.50 13.25 -17.26
N LEU A 14 -0.99 12.09 -16.85
CA LEU A 14 -1.22 10.90 -17.69
C LEU A 14 -2.44 11.03 -18.60
N ASN A 15 -2.75 12.23 -19.09
CA ASN A 15 -3.93 12.41 -19.92
C ASN A 15 -3.72 12.07 -21.41
N THR A 16 -2.51 11.69 -21.84
CA THR A 16 -2.26 11.34 -23.26
C THR A 16 -1.15 10.32 -23.53
N CYS A 17 -0.47 9.77 -22.53
CA CYS A 17 0.47 8.67 -22.77
C CYS A 17 -0.34 7.38 -22.76
N SER A 18 -0.57 6.76 -23.92
CA SER A 18 -1.26 5.47 -23.97
C SER A 18 -0.52 4.49 -23.07
N LEU A 19 -1.26 3.82 -22.18
CA LEU A 19 -0.76 2.80 -21.26
C LEU A 19 0.21 1.83 -21.97
N GLU A 20 -0.09 1.52 -23.23
CA GLU A 20 0.70 0.72 -24.17
C GLU A 20 2.19 1.08 -24.25
N GLN A 21 2.58 2.33 -23.99
CA GLN A 21 3.99 2.77 -24.03
C GLN A 21 4.77 2.47 -22.75
N LEU A 22 4.10 2.13 -21.65
CA LEU A 22 4.72 1.87 -20.34
C LEU A 22 4.75 0.39 -19.96
N ILE A 23 4.02 -0.44 -20.69
CA ILE A 23 3.72 -1.83 -20.39
C ILE A 23 4.64 -2.75 -21.21
N ILE A 24 5.30 -3.69 -20.54
CA ILE A 24 6.32 -4.51 -21.20
C ILE A 24 5.69 -5.64 -22.03
N ASN A 25 4.57 -6.24 -21.62
CA ASN A 25 4.18 -7.53 -22.24
C ASN A 25 2.70 -7.98 -22.23
N GLY A 26 1.72 -7.25 -21.69
CA GLY A 26 0.30 -7.66 -21.80
C GLY A 26 -0.06 -9.00 -21.12
N LYS A 27 0.88 -9.58 -20.34
CA LYS A 27 0.79 -10.94 -19.80
C LYS A 27 -0.24 -11.08 -18.69
N HIS A 28 -0.65 -9.98 -18.08
CA HIS A 28 -1.49 -10.01 -16.88
C HIS A 28 -2.98 -9.73 -17.17
N THR A 29 -3.43 -9.83 -18.42
CA THR A 29 -4.83 -9.53 -18.80
C THR A 29 -5.83 -10.40 -18.04
N ASP A 30 -5.54 -11.70 -17.87
CA ASP A 30 -6.40 -12.64 -17.14
C ASP A 30 -6.37 -12.41 -15.62
N GLU A 31 -5.20 -12.05 -15.07
CA GLU A 31 -5.07 -11.70 -13.65
C GLU A 31 -5.83 -10.41 -13.35
N ALA A 32 -5.73 -9.41 -14.24
CA ALA A 32 -6.42 -8.14 -14.12
C ALA A 32 -7.95 -8.34 -14.14
N GLU A 33 -8.44 -9.23 -15.01
CA GLU A 33 -9.86 -9.60 -15.04
C GLU A 33 -10.30 -10.24 -13.71
N LYS A 34 -9.52 -11.18 -13.17
CA LYS A 34 -9.82 -11.83 -11.88
C LYS A 34 -9.90 -10.84 -10.73
N ILE A 35 -8.97 -9.88 -10.68
CA ILE A 35 -8.95 -8.84 -9.65
C ILE A 35 -10.13 -7.87 -9.84
N ALA A 36 -10.43 -7.46 -11.07
CA ALA A 36 -11.56 -6.59 -11.37
C ALA A 36 -12.89 -7.24 -11.00
N GLU A 37 -13.09 -8.51 -11.36
CA GLU A 37 -14.31 -9.24 -11.02
C GLU A 37 -14.44 -9.44 -9.51
N ALA A 38 -13.36 -9.80 -8.81
CA ALA A 38 -13.37 -9.87 -7.34
C ALA A 38 -13.75 -8.51 -6.70
N THR A 39 -13.22 -7.42 -7.26
CA THR A 39 -13.54 -6.06 -6.80
C THR A 39 -15.01 -5.73 -7.02
N LYS A 40 -15.54 -6.03 -8.21
CA LYS A 40 -16.95 -5.87 -8.56
C LYS A 40 -17.86 -6.65 -7.61
N GLN A 41 -17.55 -7.91 -7.31
CA GLN A 41 -18.32 -8.72 -6.38
C GLN A 41 -18.36 -8.11 -4.97
N ILE A 42 -17.24 -7.56 -4.48
CA ILE A 42 -17.20 -6.86 -3.19
C ILE A 42 -18.08 -5.60 -3.24
N ILE A 43 -18.04 -4.80 -4.32
CA ILE A 43 -18.87 -3.60 -4.48
C ILE A 43 -20.37 -3.96 -4.50
N ILE A 44 -20.75 -5.00 -5.25
CA ILE A 44 -22.13 -5.50 -5.32
C ILE A 44 -22.61 -6.00 -3.96
N SER A 45 -21.77 -6.75 -3.23
CA SER A 45 -22.11 -7.24 -1.89
C SER A 45 -22.39 -6.13 -0.88
N ARG A 46 -21.87 -4.92 -1.11
CA ARG A 46 -22.12 -3.71 -0.31
C ARG A 46 -23.34 -2.91 -0.79
N GLY A 47 -24.11 -3.45 -1.73
CA GLY A 47 -25.36 -2.85 -2.22
C GLY A 47 -25.20 -1.82 -3.34
N SER A 48 -24.03 -1.73 -3.96
CA SER A 48 -23.78 -0.81 -5.09
C SER A 48 -23.90 -1.53 -6.44
N GLN A 49 -24.21 -0.78 -7.50
CA GLN A 49 -24.22 -1.30 -8.87
C GLN A 49 -22.88 -1.01 -9.55
N VAL A 50 -22.44 -1.91 -10.43
CA VAL A 50 -21.21 -1.77 -11.23
C VAL A 50 -21.60 -1.87 -12.70
N SER A 51 -21.42 -0.78 -13.45
CA SER A 51 -21.63 -0.77 -14.90
C SER A 51 -20.47 -1.45 -15.62
N GLU A 52 -20.65 -1.81 -16.90
CA GLU A 52 -19.55 -2.37 -17.71
C GLU A 52 -18.38 -1.37 -17.87
N ALA A 53 -18.68 -0.08 -18.03
CA ALA A 53 -17.66 0.96 -18.10
C ALA A 53 -16.85 1.04 -16.80
N HIS A 54 -17.51 0.93 -15.65
CA HIS A 54 -16.86 0.89 -14.34
C HIS A 54 -15.98 -0.36 -14.19
N HIS A 55 -16.49 -1.53 -14.57
CA HIS A 55 -15.71 -2.78 -14.58
C HIS A 55 -14.47 -2.68 -15.47
N LYS A 56 -14.60 -2.07 -16.65
CA LYS A 56 -13.47 -1.82 -17.56
C LYS A 56 -12.42 -0.94 -16.89
N THR A 57 -12.81 0.14 -16.22
CA THR A 57 -11.86 0.97 -15.48
C THR A 57 -11.18 0.20 -14.35
N LEU A 58 -11.91 -0.63 -13.60
CA LEU A 58 -11.33 -1.48 -12.56
C LEU A 58 -10.29 -2.44 -13.12
N LYS A 59 -10.55 -3.02 -14.29
CA LYS A 59 -9.62 -3.90 -15.01
C LYS A 59 -8.36 -3.15 -15.44
N GLU A 60 -8.49 -1.97 -16.03
CA GLU A 60 -7.35 -1.13 -16.43
C GLU A 60 -6.49 -0.75 -15.21
N MET A 61 -7.11 -0.38 -14.10
CA MET A 61 -6.39 -0.11 -12.86
C MET A 61 -5.69 -1.36 -12.29
N ALA A 62 -6.37 -2.51 -12.28
CA ALA A 62 -5.78 -3.78 -11.84
C ALA A 62 -4.56 -4.14 -12.70
N PHE A 63 -4.69 -3.94 -14.01
CA PHE A 63 -3.62 -4.15 -14.96
C PHE A 63 -2.39 -3.29 -14.65
N VAL A 64 -2.58 -2.00 -14.33
CA VAL A 64 -1.49 -1.10 -13.91
C VAL A 64 -0.80 -1.59 -12.63
N LEU A 65 -1.55 -2.15 -11.68
CA LEU A 65 -0.97 -2.73 -10.45
C LEU A 65 -0.16 -4.01 -10.70
N LEU A 66 -0.51 -4.75 -11.75
CA LEU A 66 0.10 -6.03 -12.09
C LEU A 66 1.38 -5.90 -12.92
N GLU A 67 1.46 -4.90 -13.78
CA GLU A 67 2.56 -4.76 -14.73
C GLU A 67 3.90 -4.36 -14.10
N ASP A 68 4.97 -4.79 -14.74
CA ASP A 68 6.33 -4.30 -14.46
C ASP A 68 6.60 -3.06 -15.30
N PHE A 69 7.00 -1.96 -14.65
CA PHE A 69 7.37 -0.74 -15.37
C PHE A 69 8.80 -0.85 -15.92
N GLN A 70 8.99 -0.49 -17.19
CA GLN A 70 10.33 -0.45 -17.83
C GLN A 70 11.31 0.45 -17.09
N GLN A 71 10.78 1.53 -16.50
CA GLN A 71 11.55 2.54 -15.78
C GLN A 71 11.27 2.38 -14.29
N ALA A 72 12.08 1.52 -13.65
CA ALA A 72 11.97 1.17 -12.23
C ALA A 72 12.16 2.36 -11.26
N ASP A 73 12.61 3.50 -11.78
CA ASP A 73 12.83 4.76 -11.08
C ASP A 73 11.59 5.67 -11.07
N LYS A 74 10.51 5.30 -11.77
CA LYS A 74 9.32 6.15 -11.89
C LYS A 74 8.12 5.58 -11.14
N ALA A 75 7.43 6.47 -10.43
CA ALA A 75 6.17 6.16 -9.78
C ALA A 75 5.04 6.09 -10.82
N ALA A 76 4.12 5.14 -10.63
CA ALA A 76 2.87 5.09 -11.36
C ALA A 76 1.80 5.85 -10.59
N VAL A 77 1.08 6.73 -11.29
CA VAL A 77 -0.07 7.46 -10.75
C VAL A 77 -1.31 6.95 -11.46
N VAL A 78 -2.30 6.50 -10.69
CA VAL A 78 -3.57 6.01 -11.23
C VAL A 78 -4.66 7.01 -10.85
N PRO A 79 -4.96 8.01 -11.70
CA PRO A 79 -6.07 8.90 -11.44
C PRO A 79 -7.36 8.10 -11.54
N ALA A 80 -8.20 8.20 -10.51
CA ALA A 80 -9.49 7.54 -10.51
C ALA A 80 -10.49 8.36 -9.71
N GLU A 81 -11.74 8.41 -10.18
CA GLU A 81 -12.80 9.17 -9.54
C GLU A 81 -13.07 8.67 -8.11
N CYS A 82 -13.62 9.56 -7.27
CA CYS A 82 -14.11 9.17 -5.96
C CYS A 82 -15.31 8.21 -6.11
N GLY A 83 -15.40 7.20 -5.25
CA GLY A 83 -16.46 6.20 -5.32
C GLY A 83 -16.23 5.05 -6.31
N ILE A 84 -15.22 5.11 -7.18
CA ILE A 84 -14.93 4.03 -8.16
C ILE A 84 -14.44 2.71 -7.52
N GLY A 85 -14.21 2.68 -6.20
CA GLY A 85 -13.79 1.45 -5.51
C GLY A 85 -12.28 1.24 -5.40
N LYS A 86 -11.47 2.31 -5.47
CA LYS A 86 -9.99 2.25 -5.34
C LYS A 86 -9.51 1.40 -4.15
N THR A 87 -10.06 1.65 -2.96
CA THR A 87 -9.69 0.89 -1.75
C THR A 87 -10.06 -0.59 -1.87
N THR A 88 -11.23 -0.88 -2.44
CA THR A 88 -11.67 -2.26 -2.69
C THR A 88 -10.79 -2.96 -3.71
N LEU A 89 -10.34 -2.25 -4.74
CA LEU A 89 -9.43 -2.78 -5.75
C LEU A 89 -8.07 -3.15 -5.13
N ILE A 90 -7.51 -2.26 -4.31
CA ILE A 90 -6.25 -2.53 -3.58
C ILE A 90 -6.43 -3.74 -2.66
N GLU A 91 -7.55 -3.85 -1.95
CA GLU A 91 -7.86 -5.01 -1.12
C GLU A 91 -7.89 -6.32 -1.93
N ALA A 92 -8.61 -6.33 -3.06
CA ALA A 92 -8.71 -7.49 -3.94
C ALA A 92 -7.36 -7.87 -4.56
N PHE A 93 -6.59 -6.88 -5.01
CA PHE A 93 -5.24 -7.06 -5.53
C PHE A 93 -4.29 -7.68 -4.50
N LEU A 94 -4.27 -7.16 -3.28
CA LEU A 94 -3.42 -7.67 -2.22
C LEU A 94 -3.79 -9.11 -1.84
N LYS A 95 -5.09 -9.42 -1.71
CA LYS A 95 -5.56 -10.80 -1.47
C LYS A 95 -5.09 -11.73 -2.58
N TYR A 96 -5.32 -11.34 -3.84
CA TYR A 96 -4.92 -12.13 -4.99
C TYR A 96 -3.41 -12.43 -5.00
N LYS A 97 -2.56 -11.42 -4.81
CA LYS A 97 -1.10 -11.62 -4.79
C LYS A 97 -0.62 -12.43 -3.60
N LEU A 98 -1.18 -12.20 -2.41
CA LEU A 98 -0.86 -12.98 -1.21
C LEU A 98 -1.29 -14.45 -1.27
N ASP A 99 -2.17 -14.81 -2.20
CA ASP A 99 -2.63 -16.17 -2.41
C ASP A 99 -1.94 -16.85 -3.61
N THR A 100 -1.27 -16.07 -4.49
CA THR A 100 -0.66 -16.57 -5.72
C THR A 100 0.86 -16.44 -5.79
N ASP A 101 1.46 -15.59 -4.96
CA ASP A 101 2.89 -15.33 -4.93
C ASP A 101 3.39 -15.28 -3.48
N GLU A 102 4.05 -16.34 -3.02
CA GLU A 102 4.59 -16.46 -1.67
C GLU A 102 5.74 -15.46 -1.40
N ASP A 103 6.42 -14.99 -2.45
CA ASP A 103 7.48 -13.99 -2.35
C ASP A 103 6.93 -12.56 -2.39
N PHE A 104 5.62 -12.38 -2.56
CA PHE A 104 4.99 -11.07 -2.64
C PHE A 104 5.02 -10.35 -1.29
N GLY A 105 5.52 -9.12 -1.32
CA GLY A 105 5.33 -8.18 -0.22
C GLY A 105 4.98 -6.79 -0.71
N ALA A 106 4.28 -6.03 0.12
CA ALA A 106 3.84 -4.69 -0.22
C ALA A 106 3.88 -3.74 0.98
N ILE A 107 4.15 -2.47 0.70
CA ILE A 107 3.94 -1.37 1.63
C ILE A 107 2.78 -0.52 1.09
N VAL A 108 1.72 -0.41 1.87
CA VAL A 108 0.53 0.38 1.57
C VAL A 108 0.50 1.57 2.51
N VAL A 109 0.36 2.78 1.95
CA VAL A 109 0.28 4.01 2.73
C VAL A 109 -1.17 4.51 2.69
N LYS A 110 -1.71 4.86 3.84
CA LYS A 110 -3.08 5.40 4.00
C LYS A 110 -3.04 6.63 4.91
N GLU A 111 -3.95 7.56 4.70
CA GLU A 111 -4.06 8.74 5.56
C GLU A 111 -4.81 8.43 6.87
N GLN A 112 -5.95 7.74 6.79
CA GLN A 112 -6.80 7.48 7.95
C GLN A 112 -6.44 6.17 8.65
N ILE A 113 -6.37 6.19 9.99
CA ILE A 113 -6.11 5.00 10.81
C ILE A 113 -7.25 3.98 10.69
N SER A 114 -8.49 4.43 10.52
CA SER A 114 -9.66 3.58 10.23
C SER A 114 -9.43 2.71 9.00
N ASP A 115 -8.93 3.29 7.91
CA ASP A 115 -8.63 2.57 6.66
C ASP A 115 -7.53 1.53 6.87
N ILE A 116 -6.51 1.86 7.67
CA ILE A 116 -5.43 0.92 8.02
C ILE A 116 -6.00 -0.28 8.75
N ARG A 117 -6.85 -0.05 9.76
CA ARG A 117 -7.49 -1.10 10.55
C ARG A 117 -8.40 -1.97 9.69
N GLN A 118 -9.21 -1.35 8.83
CA GLN A 118 -10.12 -2.05 7.93
C GLN A 118 -9.35 -2.96 6.96
N LEU A 119 -8.34 -2.40 6.28
CA LEU A 119 -7.53 -3.17 5.32
C LEU A 119 -6.73 -4.28 6.02
N LYS A 120 -6.17 -4.00 7.20
CA LYS A 120 -5.50 -5.03 8.01
C LYS A 120 -6.45 -6.19 8.34
N SER A 121 -7.67 -5.89 8.78
CA SER A 121 -8.68 -6.90 9.09
C SER A 121 -9.06 -7.71 7.85
N ALA A 122 -9.16 -7.06 6.69
CA ALA A 122 -9.49 -7.72 5.43
C ALA A 122 -8.41 -8.71 4.96
N LEU A 123 -7.16 -8.55 5.40
CA LEU A 123 -6.03 -9.41 5.03
C LEU A 123 -5.77 -10.55 6.03
N ASN A 124 -6.69 -10.82 6.97
CA ASN A 124 -6.72 -12.03 7.81
C ASN A 124 -5.38 -12.44 8.44
N GLY A 125 -4.65 -11.49 9.03
CA GLY A 125 -3.38 -11.76 9.70
C GLY A 125 -2.14 -11.76 8.80
N LYS A 126 -2.29 -11.57 7.48
CA LYS A 126 -1.16 -11.40 6.54
C LYS A 126 -0.63 -9.95 6.49
N ALA A 127 -1.11 -9.06 7.35
CA ALA A 127 -0.74 -7.64 7.33
C ALA A 127 -0.44 -7.05 8.71
N CYS A 128 0.56 -6.17 8.77
CA CYS A 128 0.92 -5.36 9.92
C CYS A 128 0.45 -3.91 9.73
N GLY A 129 -0.16 -3.32 10.76
CA GLY A 129 -0.56 -1.91 10.76
C GLY A 129 0.46 -1.05 11.50
N LEU A 130 1.03 -0.06 10.84
CA LEU A 130 2.05 0.86 11.39
C LEU A 130 1.59 2.32 11.29
N TYR A 131 0.98 2.83 12.33
CA TYR A 131 0.59 4.24 12.39
C TYR A 131 1.27 4.97 13.55
N SER A 132 1.15 6.29 13.53
CA SER A 132 1.55 7.15 14.64
C SER A 132 0.55 7.03 15.79
N PHE A 133 0.51 8.00 16.69
CA PHE A 133 -0.36 7.96 17.85
C PHE A 133 -1.83 7.85 17.49
N CYS A 134 -2.49 6.91 18.18
CA CYS A 134 -3.93 6.75 18.18
C CYS A 134 -4.41 6.96 19.61
N SER A 135 -5.22 8.00 19.84
CA SER A 135 -5.70 8.36 21.18
C SER A 135 -6.38 7.18 21.90
N GLU A 136 -7.23 6.44 21.20
CA GLU A 136 -7.94 5.26 21.72
C GLU A 136 -7.00 4.16 22.25
N GLU A 137 -5.85 3.98 21.60
CA GLU A 137 -4.90 2.91 21.95
C GLU A 137 -3.78 3.41 22.87
N CYS A 138 -3.42 4.69 22.77
CA CYS A 138 -2.25 5.27 23.41
C CYS A 138 -2.57 6.07 24.67
N LEU A 139 -3.79 6.60 24.85
CA LEU A 139 -4.18 7.34 26.06
C LEU A 139 -4.63 6.44 27.21
N ASN A 140 -4.62 5.12 27.05
CA ASN A 140 -4.79 4.17 28.16
C ASN A 140 -3.61 4.28 29.15
N GLY A 141 -3.70 5.30 30.02
CA GLY A 141 -2.77 5.59 31.10
C GLY A 141 -1.69 6.65 30.81
N LEU A 142 -1.90 7.61 29.91
CA LEU A 142 -1.01 8.77 29.72
C LEU A 142 -1.80 10.08 29.82
N LYS A 143 -1.39 10.98 30.73
CA LYS A 143 -2.07 12.28 30.97
C LYS A 143 -1.82 13.30 29.85
N ASN A 144 -0.66 13.25 29.18
CA ASN A 144 -0.27 14.16 28.09
C ASN A 144 0.45 13.37 27.00
N TYR A 145 0.05 13.52 25.74
CA TYR A 145 0.74 12.92 24.60
C TYR A 145 1.78 13.88 24.00
N SER A 146 2.97 13.35 23.70
CA SER A 146 3.99 14.02 22.88
C SER A 146 4.42 13.09 21.75
N ARG A 147 4.73 13.63 20.56
CA ARG A 147 5.23 12.84 19.41
C ARG A 147 6.51 12.04 19.71
N ILE A 148 7.31 12.50 20.68
CA ILE A 148 8.53 11.79 21.13
C ILE A 148 8.16 10.62 22.05
N THR A 149 7.02 10.70 22.74
CA THR A 149 6.58 9.71 23.73
C THR A 149 6.60 8.30 23.15
N CYS A 150 6.15 8.07 21.91
CA CYS A 150 6.19 6.73 21.33
C CYS A 150 7.61 6.19 21.09
N LYS A 151 8.62 7.04 20.87
CA LYS A 151 10.03 6.60 20.76
C LYS A 151 10.60 6.16 22.11
N THR A 152 10.20 6.83 23.18
CA THR A 152 10.70 6.59 24.55
C THR A 152 9.71 5.82 25.41
N CYS A 153 8.59 5.35 24.84
CA CYS A 153 7.55 4.63 25.55
C CYS A 153 8.05 3.21 25.83
N GLU A 154 8.32 2.92 27.10
CA GLU A 154 8.71 1.58 27.57
C GLU A 154 7.53 0.60 27.58
N LYS A 155 6.28 1.09 27.42
CA LYS A 155 5.12 0.21 27.34
C LYS A 155 5.16 -0.57 26.01
N LYS A 156 4.93 -1.88 26.08
CA LYS A 156 4.65 -2.74 24.92
C LYS A 156 3.26 -2.45 24.36
N CYS A 157 3.07 -1.25 23.80
CA CYS A 157 1.84 -0.91 23.10
C CYS A 157 1.78 -1.64 21.75
N LYS A 158 0.58 -1.76 21.17
CA LYS A 158 0.37 -2.41 19.86
C LYS A 158 1.29 -1.84 18.77
N MET A 159 1.62 -0.55 18.84
CA MET A 159 2.51 0.11 17.88
C MET A 159 3.98 -0.28 18.03
N ASN A 160 4.48 -0.44 19.26
CA ASN A 160 5.84 -0.93 19.50
C ASN A 160 5.97 -2.40 19.09
N LEU A 161 4.98 -3.23 19.45
CA LEU A 161 4.93 -4.62 18.99
C LEU A 161 4.88 -4.74 17.46
N ALA A 162 4.10 -3.90 16.80
CA ALA A 162 4.04 -3.87 15.34
C ALA A 162 5.38 -3.43 14.72
N LYS A 163 6.10 -2.49 15.35
CA LYS A 163 7.45 -2.07 14.93
C LYS A 163 8.49 -3.18 15.11
N ASP A 164 8.34 -4.04 16.10
CA ASP A 164 9.30 -5.12 16.35
C ASP A 164 9.02 -6.33 15.45
N ASN A 165 7.75 -6.57 15.11
CA ASN A 165 7.30 -7.79 14.42
C ASN A 165 6.90 -7.57 12.95
N PHE A 166 7.09 -6.38 12.35
CA PHE A 166 6.63 -6.15 10.96
C PHE A 166 7.27 -7.13 9.95
N LYS A 167 8.46 -7.64 10.27
CA LYS A 167 9.18 -8.61 9.43
C LYS A 167 8.47 -9.96 9.33
N ASP A 168 7.48 -10.22 10.17
CA ASP A 168 6.71 -11.47 10.13
C ASP A 168 5.47 -11.35 9.23
N TYR A 169 5.30 -10.22 8.54
CA TYR A 169 4.14 -9.95 7.69
C TYR A 169 4.58 -9.61 6.27
N PRO A 170 3.94 -10.15 5.23
CA PRO A 170 4.23 -9.78 3.84
C PRO A 170 3.70 -8.38 3.46
N VAL A 171 2.64 -7.90 4.13
CA VAL A 171 2.06 -6.57 3.88
C VAL A 171 2.22 -5.66 5.10
N ILE A 172 2.75 -4.46 4.86
CA ILE A 172 2.79 -3.37 5.83
C ILE A 172 1.80 -2.30 5.39
N ILE A 173 0.88 -1.92 6.26
CA ILE A 173 -0.07 -0.83 6.02
C ILE A 173 0.27 0.29 6.99
N MET A 174 0.76 1.41 6.49
CA MET A 174 1.27 2.51 7.32
C MET A 174 0.54 3.83 7.13
N SER A 175 0.56 4.69 8.15
CA SER A 175 0.05 6.05 7.99
C SER A 175 1.04 6.94 7.24
N GLY A 176 0.55 7.93 6.50
CA GLY A 176 1.39 8.96 5.86
C GLY A 176 2.31 9.67 6.87
N GLU A 177 1.80 10.01 8.06
CA GLU A 177 2.61 10.58 9.15
C GLU A 177 3.76 9.64 9.56
N LYS A 178 3.49 8.33 9.67
CA LYS A 178 4.50 7.34 10.05
C LYS A 178 5.59 7.24 8.98
N LEU A 179 5.20 7.17 7.71
CA LEU A 179 6.14 7.18 6.60
C LEU A 179 7.02 8.43 6.62
N ARG A 180 6.42 9.61 6.79
CA ARG A 180 7.14 10.89 6.88
C ARG A 180 8.14 10.90 8.03
N MET A 181 7.76 10.39 9.20
CA MET A 181 8.68 10.24 10.33
C MET A 181 9.85 9.31 9.99
N LEU A 182 9.61 8.17 9.34
CA LEU A 182 10.66 7.24 8.95
C LEU A 182 11.63 7.84 7.93
N MET A 183 11.14 8.70 7.03
CA MET A 183 11.99 9.43 6.09
C MET A 183 12.81 10.53 6.77
N MET A 184 12.28 11.19 7.79
CA MET A 184 12.97 12.29 8.50
C MET A 184 14.02 11.83 9.51
N TYR A 185 13.82 10.69 10.15
CA TYR A 185 14.74 10.14 11.14
C TYR A 185 15.55 8.99 10.52
N LYS A 186 16.88 8.99 10.70
CA LYS A 186 17.91 8.11 10.10
C LYS A 186 17.68 6.57 10.09
N GLY A 187 16.53 6.05 10.52
CA GLY A 187 16.14 4.64 10.39
C GLY A 187 15.84 4.22 8.95
N GLY A 188 15.48 5.16 8.06
CA GLY A 188 15.26 4.89 6.64
C GLY A 188 14.10 3.92 6.36
N ILE A 189 13.63 3.92 5.12
CA ILE A 189 12.61 2.93 4.68
C ILE A 189 13.21 1.52 4.55
N ASN A 190 14.55 1.43 4.51
CA ASN A 190 15.32 0.21 4.26
C ASN A 190 15.01 -0.92 5.24
N ASP A 191 14.74 -0.58 6.51
CA ASP A 191 14.37 -1.56 7.53
C ASP A 191 13.08 -2.31 7.17
N PHE A 192 12.16 -1.63 6.46
CA PHE A 192 10.85 -2.12 6.04
C PHE A 192 10.85 -2.75 4.65
N LEU A 193 12.01 -2.92 4.01
CA LEU A 193 12.07 -3.52 2.68
C LEU A 193 12.10 -5.05 2.71
N ASN A 194 12.24 -5.69 3.88
CA ASN A 194 12.33 -7.14 3.96
C ASN A 194 11.39 -7.74 5.00
N PHE A 195 10.85 -8.93 4.70
CA PHE A 195 10.08 -9.78 5.60
C PHE A 195 10.59 -11.23 5.53
N ASN A 196 10.14 -12.07 6.46
CA ASN A 196 10.36 -13.51 6.47
C ASN A 196 9.05 -14.20 6.11
N ASP A 197 9.10 -15.18 5.20
CA ASP A 197 7.94 -16.04 4.94
C ASP A 197 7.74 -17.10 6.05
N ALA A 198 6.73 -17.95 5.88
CA ALA A 198 6.41 -19.03 6.81
C ALA A 198 7.56 -20.04 7.01
N ASN A 199 8.49 -20.11 6.07
CA ASN A 199 9.66 -21.00 6.12
C ASN A 199 10.91 -20.28 6.68
N GLY A 200 10.78 -19.02 7.09
CA GLY A 200 11.89 -18.20 7.56
C GLY A 200 12.81 -17.69 6.44
N LYS A 201 12.44 -17.85 5.17
CA LYS A 201 13.19 -17.30 4.04
C LYS A 201 12.93 -15.80 3.96
N LYS A 202 14.01 -15.04 3.78
CA LYS A 202 13.97 -13.58 3.68
C LYS A 202 13.51 -13.17 2.28
N ASN A 203 12.37 -12.49 2.23
CA ASN A 203 11.78 -11.89 1.03
C ASN A 203 11.79 -10.36 1.13
N SER A 204 11.52 -9.71 0.00
CA SER A 204 11.52 -8.26 -0.10
C SER A 204 10.09 -7.75 -0.22
N HIS A 205 9.69 -6.81 0.63
CA HIS A 205 8.50 -5.97 0.40
C HIS A 205 8.60 -5.11 -0.86
N TYR A 206 9.80 -5.09 -1.45
CA TYR A 206 10.15 -4.33 -2.62
C TYR A 206 10.63 -5.25 -3.74
N ARG A 207 9.70 -5.68 -4.58
CA ARG A 207 9.97 -5.98 -5.99
C ARG A 207 9.40 -4.82 -6.83
N ARG A 208 10.14 -3.69 -6.87
CA ARG A 208 9.97 -2.57 -7.82
C ARG A 208 8.52 -2.22 -8.23
N LYS A 209 7.59 -1.97 -7.29
CA LYS A 209 6.25 -1.44 -7.62
C LYS A 209 5.78 -0.49 -6.52
N ALA A 210 5.90 0.82 -6.77
CA ALA A 210 5.26 1.84 -5.94
C ALA A 210 4.10 2.45 -6.74
N ALA A 211 2.87 2.12 -6.33
CA ALA A 211 1.67 2.81 -6.77
C ALA A 211 1.23 3.76 -5.65
N TYR A 212 1.17 5.05 -5.95
CA TYR A 212 0.70 6.07 -5.03
C TYR A 212 -0.69 6.51 -5.48
N CYS A 213 -1.68 6.44 -4.58
CA CYS A 213 -3.00 7.03 -4.80
C CYS A 213 -3.08 8.31 -3.98
N ASP A 214 -2.94 9.46 -4.63
CA ASP A 214 -3.35 10.73 -4.04
C ASP A 214 -4.88 10.85 -4.04
N GLN A 215 -5.40 11.52 -3.00
CA GLN A 215 -6.80 11.89 -2.83
C GLN A 215 -7.09 13.21 -3.53
#